data_AF-A0A661QUW3-F1
#
_entry.id   AF-A0A661QUW3-F1
#
_cell.length_a   1.000
_cell.length_b   1.000
_cell.length_c   1.000
_cell.angle_alpha   90.00
_cell.angle_beta   90.00
_cell.angle_gamma   90.00
#
_symmetry.space_group_name_H-M   'P 1'
#
loop_
_entity.id
_entity.type
_entity.pdbx_description
1 polymer ?
#
loop_
_entity_poly.entity_id
_entity_poly.type
_entity_poly.pdbx_seq_one_letter_code
_entity_poly.pdbx_strand_id
1 'polypeptide(L)'
;SLETARKAERLAKANPGKNSLAIILEKRGGAPIQINQHWGSGFGFVGRLLDWTECHIKDLMPDRFAYQLKVLARELGDRLEWKGIEPENSQAYEFLRILSRKQSKGGSKPLNDEERDKILGAASTLKSLEDLANELIITRIFAQAKVQAGYKE
;
A
#
# COMPACT_ATOMS: atom_id res chain seq x y z
N SER A 1 10.81 -19.00 1.91
CA SER A 1 11.46 -20.29 1.57
C SER A 1 11.24 -20.59 0.08
N LEU A 2 11.77 -21.70 -0.46
CA LEU A 2 11.47 -22.13 -1.84
C LEU A 2 9.96 -22.39 -2.03
N GLU A 3 9.29 -22.90 -1.00
CA GLU A 3 7.85 -23.12 -1.00
C GLU A 3 7.07 -21.80 -1.14
N THR A 4 7.45 -20.77 -0.36
CA THR A 4 6.86 -19.43 -0.46
C THR A 4 7.02 -18.85 -1.86
N ALA A 5 8.19 -19.02 -2.46
CA ALA A 5 8.47 -18.54 -3.82
C ALA A 5 7.56 -19.24 -4.85
N ARG A 6 7.42 -20.56 -4.76
CA ARG A 6 6.49 -21.33 -5.61
C ARG A 6 5.02 -20.95 -5.37
N LYS A 7 4.66 -20.61 -4.14
CA LYS A 7 3.32 -20.10 -3.81
C LYS A 7 3.06 -18.74 -4.46
N ALA A 8 4.03 -17.82 -4.39
CA ALA A 8 3.94 -16.52 -5.07
C ALA A 8 3.82 -16.71 -6.59
N GLU A 9 4.61 -17.58 -7.19
CA GLU A 9 4.52 -17.88 -8.63
C GLU A 9 3.14 -18.43 -9.03
N ARG A 10 2.58 -19.37 -8.25
CA ARG A 10 1.23 -19.88 -8.48
C ARG A 10 0.17 -18.78 -8.36
N LEU A 11 0.30 -17.91 -7.37
CA LEU A 11 -0.61 -16.78 -7.17
C LEU A 11 -0.58 -15.82 -8.36
N ALA A 12 0.61 -15.46 -8.84
CA ALA A 12 0.76 -14.64 -10.04
C ALA A 12 0.09 -15.31 -11.25
N LYS A 13 0.39 -16.58 -11.52
CA LYS A 13 -0.17 -17.33 -12.65
C LYS A 13 -1.69 -17.53 -12.58
N ALA A 14 -2.30 -17.39 -11.42
CA ALA A 14 -3.76 -17.50 -11.24
C ALA A 14 -4.52 -16.27 -11.75
N ASN A 15 -3.86 -15.11 -11.94
CA ASN A 15 -4.52 -13.94 -12.53
C ASN A 15 -4.86 -14.22 -14.02
N PRO A 16 -6.12 -14.00 -14.44
CA PRO A 16 -6.51 -14.16 -15.85
C PRO A 16 -5.62 -13.34 -16.79
N GLY A 17 -5.09 -13.95 -17.85
CA GLY A 17 -4.14 -13.28 -18.75
C GLY A 17 -2.68 -13.27 -18.26
N LYS A 18 -2.39 -13.82 -17.07
CA LYS A 18 -1.05 -13.90 -16.46
C LYS A 18 -0.41 -12.51 -16.40
N ASN A 19 0.86 -12.38 -16.78
CA ASN A 19 1.59 -11.11 -16.80
C ASN A 19 1.37 -10.28 -15.52
N SER A 20 1.67 -10.90 -14.39
CA SER A 20 1.38 -10.39 -13.06
C SER A 20 2.57 -10.60 -12.14
N LEU A 21 2.61 -9.78 -11.09
CA LEU A 21 3.54 -9.89 -10.00
C LEU A 21 2.77 -10.23 -8.74
N ALA A 22 3.24 -11.25 -8.04
CA ALA A 22 2.79 -11.58 -6.69
C ALA A 22 3.95 -11.47 -5.70
N ILE A 23 3.68 -10.85 -4.56
CA ILE A 23 4.64 -10.72 -3.46
C ILE A 23 4.01 -11.33 -2.21
N ILE A 24 4.72 -12.25 -1.58
CA ILE A 24 4.32 -12.86 -0.31
C ILE A 24 5.36 -12.51 0.75
N LEU A 25 4.90 -11.85 1.81
CA LEU A 25 5.69 -11.54 2.99
C LEU A 25 5.31 -12.50 4.12
N GLU A 26 6.22 -13.40 4.44
CA GLU A 26 6.13 -14.26 5.62
C GLU A 26 6.94 -13.66 6.76
N LYS A 27 6.24 -13.34 7.86
CA LYS A 27 6.86 -12.95 9.13
C LYS A 27 7.00 -14.20 10.01
N ARG A 28 7.85 -14.13 11.04
CA ARG A 28 8.05 -15.24 11.99
C ARG A 28 6.77 -15.68 12.74
N GLY A 29 5.73 -14.84 12.72
CA GLY A 29 4.40 -15.17 13.24
C GLY A 29 3.30 -14.38 12.53
N GLY A 30 2.07 -14.87 12.63
CA GLY A 30 0.89 -14.32 11.96
C GLY A 30 0.69 -14.85 10.54
N ALA A 31 -0.45 -14.48 9.95
CA ALA A 31 -0.77 -14.87 8.58
C ALA A 31 0.16 -14.16 7.57
N PRO A 32 0.57 -14.83 6.48
CA PRO A 32 1.35 -14.22 5.41
C PRO A 32 0.58 -13.05 4.77
N ILE A 33 1.29 -11.98 4.47
CA ILE A 33 0.74 -10.83 3.72
C ILE A 33 1.01 -11.06 2.24
N GLN A 34 0.00 -10.85 1.41
CA GLN A 34 0.06 -11.17 -0.02
C GLN A 34 -0.50 -10.00 -0.83
N ILE A 35 0.16 -9.67 -1.94
CA ILE A 35 -0.35 -8.77 -2.98
C ILE A 35 -0.15 -9.44 -4.33
N ASN A 36 -1.10 -9.27 -5.24
CA ASN A 36 -1.05 -9.87 -6.57
C ASN A 36 -1.82 -9.00 -7.58
N GLN A 37 -1.09 -8.42 -8.53
CA GLN A 37 -1.64 -7.50 -9.53
C GLN A 37 -0.95 -7.74 -10.87
N HIS A 38 -1.61 -7.35 -11.97
CA HIS A 38 -0.96 -7.30 -13.26
C HIS A 38 0.20 -6.31 -13.24
N TRP A 39 1.25 -6.58 -14.02
CA TRP A 39 2.31 -5.58 -14.23
C TRP A 39 1.71 -4.27 -14.79
N GLY A 40 0.67 -4.39 -15.61
CA GLY A 40 0.00 -3.28 -16.29
C GLY A 40 0.79 -2.77 -17.50
N SER A 41 0.34 -1.66 -18.08
CA SER A 41 1.12 -0.86 -19.02
C SER A 41 1.81 0.29 -18.28
N GLY A 42 3.05 0.62 -18.67
CA GLY A 42 3.84 1.67 -18.00
C GLY A 42 4.28 1.28 -16.58
N PHE A 43 4.28 2.25 -15.66
CA PHE A 43 4.72 2.02 -14.28
C PHE A 43 3.64 1.37 -13.40
N GLY A 44 2.34 1.52 -13.68
CA GLY A 44 1.25 0.69 -13.11
C GLY A 44 1.40 0.27 -11.64
N PHE A 45 1.30 -1.05 -11.39
CA PHE A 45 1.45 -1.64 -10.04
C PHE A 45 2.83 -1.38 -9.43
N VAL A 46 3.90 -1.54 -10.20
CA VAL A 46 5.28 -1.39 -9.70
C VAL A 46 5.58 0.06 -9.30
N GLY A 47 5.14 1.01 -10.11
CA GLY A 47 5.22 2.44 -9.88
C GLY A 47 4.55 2.81 -8.57
N ARG A 48 3.34 2.28 -8.32
CA ARG A 48 2.66 2.47 -7.04
C ARG A 48 3.45 1.91 -5.86
N LEU A 49 4.05 0.71 -5.99
CA LEU A 49 4.93 0.17 -4.95
C LEU A 49 6.18 1.05 -4.72
N LEU A 50 6.75 1.62 -5.78
CA LEU A 50 7.87 2.56 -5.69
C LEU A 50 7.45 3.87 -5.01
N ASP A 51 6.26 4.39 -5.32
CA ASP A 51 5.70 5.58 -4.68
C ASP A 51 5.47 5.37 -3.19
N TRP A 52 4.90 4.23 -2.79
CA TRP A 52 4.78 3.88 -1.37
C TRP A 52 6.13 3.72 -0.68
N THR A 53 7.09 3.11 -1.36
CA THR A 53 8.46 2.98 -0.84
C THR A 53 9.05 4.36 -0.57
N GLU A 54 8.88 5.29 -1.49
CA GLU A 54 9.32 6.68 -1.36
C GLU A 54 8.60 7.42 -0.22
N CYS A 55 7.29 7.24 -0.10
CA CYS A 55 6.51 7.80 1.01
C CYS A 55 7.00 7.29 2.37
N HIS A 56 7.43 6.04 2.48
CA HIS A 56 8.03 5.49 3.70
C HIS A 56 9.42 6.06 3.98
N ILE A 57 10.26 6.23 2.96
CA ILE A 57 11.61 6.82 3.13
C ILE A 57 11.49 8.25 3.67
N LYS A 58 10.53 9.02 3.13
CA LYS A 58 10.25 10.42 3.52
C LYS A 58 9.43 10.59 4.80
N ASP A 59 9.09 9.49 5.49
CA ASP A 59 8.23 9.49 6.69
C ASP A 59 6.88 10.23 6.47
N LEU A 60 6.31 10.06 5.27
CA LEU A 60 4.98 10.60 4.90
C LEU A 60 3.85 9.67 5.36
N MET A 61 4.16 8.39 5.58
CA MET A 61 3.20 7.37 6.00
C MET A 61 3.49 6.89 7.41
N PRO A 62 2.61 7.19 8.39
CA PRO A 62 2.80 6.72 9.75
C PRO A 62 2.80 5.19 9.83
N ASP A 63 3.69 4.65 10.64
CA ASP A 63 3.88 3.21 10.86
C ASP A 63 2.61 2.40 11.12
N ARG A 64 1.62 3.00 11.78
CA ARG A 64 0.37 2.34 12.16
C ARG A 64 -0.74 2.47 11.11
N PHE A 65 -0.56 3.33 10.11
CA PHE A 65 -1.61 3.69 9.16
C PHE A 65 -2.15 2.44 8.43
N ALA A 66 -1.26 1.60 7.89
CA ALA A 66 -1.67 0.36 7.22
C ALA A 66 -2.49 -0.59 8.12
N TYR A 67 -2.16 -0.68 9.41
CA TYR A 67 -2.94 -1.51 10.34
C TYR A 67 -4.31 -0.90 10.67
N GLN A 68 -4.41 0.43 10.71
CA GLN A 68 -5.71 1.10 10.84
C GLN A 68 -6.60 0.83 9.64
N LEU A 69 -6.03 0.77 8.43
CA LEU A 69 -6.78 0.40 7.23
C LEU A 69 -7.29 -1.05 7.28
N LYS A 70 -6.52 -1.99 7.86
CA LYS A 70 -7.03 -3.35 8.08
C LYS A 70 -8.19 -3.39 9.06
N VAL A 71 -8.12 -2.60 10.13
CA VAL A 71 -9.23 -2.47 11.09
C VAL A 71 -10.46 -1.87 10.40
N LEU A 72 -10.27 -0.83 9.61
CA LEU A 72 -11.31 -0.19 8.81
C LEU A 72 -11.98 -1.18 7.85
N ALA A 73 -11.19 -1.97 7.11
CA ALA A 73 -11.70 -2.98 6.19
C ALA A 73 -12.59 -4.02 6.89
N ARG A 74 -12.24 -4.38 8.13
CA ARG A 74 -13.02 -5.31 8.95
C ARG A 74 -14.30 -4.69 9.51
N GLU A 75 -14.27 -3.41 9.86
CA GLU A 75 -15.38 -2.73 10.54
C GLU A 75 -16.41 -2.15 9.58
N LEU A 76 -15.96 -1.56 8.48
CA LEU A 76 -16.83 -0.92 7.48
C LEU A 76 -16.94 -1.73 6.19
N GLY A 77 -16.12 -2.75 5.99
CA GLY A 77 -15.98 -3.46 4.71
C GLY A 77 -14.80 -2.92 3.89
N ASP A 78 -14.39 -3.69 2.89
CA ASP A 78 -13.09 -3.53 2.23
C ASP A 78 -13.11 -2.60 1.00
N ARG A 79 -14.28 -2.47 0.36
CA ARG A 79 -14.39 -1.81 -0.94
C ARG A 79 -14.17 -0.29 -0.82
N LEU A 80 -13.28 0.24 -1.64
CA LEU A 80 -13.07 1.68 -1.84
C LEU A 80 -13.76 2.15 -3.13
N GLU A 81 -14.48 3.26 -3.05
CA GLU A 81 -15.14 3.88 -4.20
C GLU A 81 -14.76 5.36 -4.29
N TRP A 82 -14.37 5.78 -5.50
CA TRP A 82 -13.80 7.09 -5.77
C TRP A 82 -14.33 7.66 -7.08
N LYS A 83 -14.63 8.95 -7.10
CA LYS A 83 -14.83 9.77 -8.31
C LYS A 83 -13.61 10.65 -8.51
N GLY A 84 -12.63 10.14 -9.26
CA GLY A 84 -11.30 10.74 -9.28
C GLY A 84 -10.61 10.58 -7.93
N ILE A 85 -10.51 11.65 -7.15
CA ILE A 85 -10.00 11.65 -5.76
C ILE A 85 -11.10 11.89 -4.72
N GLU A 86 -12.34 12.14 -5.15
CA GLU A 86 -13.46 12.34 -4.23
C GLU A 86 -14.00 11.00 -3.74
N PRO A 87 -14.26 10.84 -2.43
CA PRO A 87 -14.79 9.59 -1.86
C PRO A 87 -16.27 9.41 -2.23
N GLU A 88 -16.67 8.22 -2.66
CA GLU A 88 -18.08 7.91 -2.97
C GLU A 88 -18.75 6.99 -1.94
N ASN A 89 -17.98 6.42 -1.02
CA ASN A 89 -18.52 5.54 0.03
C ASN A 89 -17.91 5.81 1.41
N SER A 90 -18.53 5.25 2.45
CA SER A 90 -18.11 5.44 3.85
C SER A 90 -16.66 5.06 4.12
N GLN A 91 -16.14 4.05 3.43
CA GLN A 91 -14.79 3.51 3.54
C GLN A 91 -13.77 4.53 3.00
N ALA A 92 -14.04 5.11 1.83
CA ALA A 92 -13.22 6.16 1.24
C ALA A 92 -13.26 7.45 2.08
N TYR A 93 -14.43 7.84 2.59
CA TYR A 93 -14.56 8.98 3.50
C TYR A 93 -13.74 8.79 4.78
N GLU A 94 -13.83 7.60 5.38
CA GLU A 94 -13.12 7.30 6.61
C GLU A 94 -11.61 7.15 6.40
N PHE A 95 -11.20 6.59 5.26
CA PHE A 95 -9.80 6.61 4.82
C PHE A 95 -9.26 8.05 4.77
N LEU A 96 -9.98 8.97 4.10
CA LEU A 96 -9.58 10.38 4.02
C LEU A 96 -9.52 11.03 5.40
N ARG A 97 -10.48 10.74 6.27
CA ARG A 97 -10.52 11.28 7.64
C ARG A 97 -9.33 10.80 8.46
N ILE A 98 -8.93 9.54 8.32
CA ILE A 98 -7.75 9.00 8.99
C ILE A 98 -6.48 9.65 8.42
N LEU A 99 -6.41 9.80 7.09
CA LEU A 99 -5.29 10.41 6.38
C LEU A 99 -5.12 11.90 6.74
N SER A 100 -6.20 12.67 6.80
CA SER A 100 -6.15 14.12 7.10
C SER A 100 -5.69 14.42 8.52
N ARG A 101 -5.89 13.48 9.45
CA ARG A 101 -5.37 13.55 10.82
C ARG A 101 -3.91 13.14 10.93
N LYS A 102 -3.27 12.70 9.84
CA LYS A 102 -1.87 12.27 9.88
C LYS A 102 -0.92 13.46 9.77
N GLN A 103 0.19 13.28 10.46
CA GLN A 103 1.30 14.22 10.51
C GLN A 103 2.54 13.50 9.98
N SER A 104 3.29 14.15 9.09
CA SER A 104 4.62 13.74 8.63
C SER A 104 5.67 14.00 9.70
N LYS A 105 6.86 13.38 9.54
CA LYS A 105 8.05 13.56 10.39
C LYS A 105 7.77 13.42 11.88
N GLY A 106 7.70 12.18 12.37
CA GLY A 106 7.57 11.87 13.80
C GLY A 106 6.32 12.47 14.46
N GLY A 107 5.29 12.84 13.69
CA GLY A 107 4.06 13.44 14.19
C GLY A 107 4.13 14.96 14.43
N SER A 108 5.08 15.67 13.80
CA SER A 108 5.31 17.09 14.11
C SER A 108 4.64 18.07 13.15
N LYS A 109 4.31 17.66 11.92
CA LYS A 109 3.71 18.56 10.91
C LYS A 109 2.59 17.87 10.13
N PRO A 110 1.45 18.54 9.85
CA PRO A 110 0.46 17.99 8.92
C PRO A 110 1.07 17.72 7.54
N LEU A 111 0.53 16.73 6.83
CA LEU A 111 0.85 16.54 5.41
C LEU A 111 0.47 17.79 4.62
N ASN A 112 1.38 18.28 3.79
CA ASN A 112 1.06 19.35 2.85
C ASN A 112 0.14 18.83 1.72
N ASP A 113 -0.37 19.72 0.89
CA ASP A 113 -1.36 19.36 -0.13
C ASP A 113 -0.74 18.48 -1.24
N GLU A 114 0.51 18.72 -1.64
CA GLU A 114 1.22 17.88 -2.63
C GLU A 114 1.45 16.44 -2.12
N GLU A 115 1.85 16.29 -0.86
CA GLU A 115 2.04 14.99 -0.20
C GLU A 115 0.71 14.25 -0.12
N ARG A 116 -0.36 14.95 0.27
CA ARG A 116 -1.71 14.39 0.35
C ARG A 116 -2.17 13.93 -1.03
N ASP A 117 -2.07 14.78 -2.05
CA ASP A 117 -2.49 14.48 -3.41
C ASP A 117 -1.72 13.31 -3.99
N LYS A 118 -0.42 13.17 -3.68
CA LYS A 118 0.37 12.00 -4.06
C LYS A 118 -0.20 10.71 -3.44
N ILE A 119 -0.51 10.74 -2.15
CA ILE A 119 -1.08 9.58 -1.45
C ILE A 119 -2.47 9.26 -1.99
N LEU A 120 -3.30 10.28 -2.25
CA LEU A 120 -4.65 10.11 -2.80
C LEU A 120 -4.62 9.56 -4.22
N GLY A 121 -3.76 10.09 -5.08
CA GLY A 121 -3.60 9.64 -6.45
C GLY A 121 -3.19 8.17 -6.52
N ALA A 122 -2.31 7.72 -5.63
CA ALA A 122 -1.93 6.31 -5.55
C ALA A 122 -3.03 5.43 -4.91
N ALA A 123 -3.69 5.90 -3.84
CA ALA A 123 -4.74 5.16 -3.14
C ALA A 123 -6.04 5.02 -3.96
N SER A 124 -6.41 6.02 -4.76
CA SER A 124 -7.64 5.99 -5.58
C SER A 124 -7.57 4.97 -6.71
N THR A 125 -6.37 4.50 -7.08
CA THR A 125 -6.20 3.38 -8.02
C THR A 125 -6.56 2.02 -7.42
N LEU A 126 -6.71 1.95 -6.09
CA LEU A 126 -7.05 0.74 -5.37
C LEU A 126 -8.54 0.72 -5.01
N LYS A 127 -9.12 -0.47 -5.16
CA LYS A 127 -10.53 -0.73 -4.85
C LYS A 127 -10.72 -1.44 -3.51
N SER A 128 -9.63 -1.73 -2.80
CA SER A 128 -9.60 -2.51 -1.57
C SER A 128 -8.70 -1.84 -0.53
N LEU A 129 -9.23 -1.69 0.68
CA LEU A 129 -8.49 -1.23 1.86
C LEU A 129 -7.42 -2.24 2.28
N GLU A 130 -7.73 -3.53 2.17
CA GLU A 130 -6.80 -4.61 2.49
C GLU A 130 -5.64 -4.65 1.51
N ASP A 131 -5.88 -4.50 0.20
CA ASP A 131 -4.81 -4.40 -0.79
C ASP A 131 -3.90 -3.20 -0.50
N LEU A 132 -4.49 -2.03 -0.23
CA LEU A 132 -3.73 -0.82 0.14
C LEU A 132 -2.91 -1.05 1.41
N ALA A 133 -3.51 -1.63 2.45
CA ALA A 133 -2.81 -1.95 3.68
C ALA A 133 -1.64 -2.93 3.44
N ASN A 134 -1.86 -3.96 2.62
CA ASN A 134 -0.85 -4.97 2.30
C ASN A 134 0.31 -4.38 1.50
N GLU A 135 0.02 -3.54 0.50
CA GLU A 135 1.04 -2.80 -0.26
C GLU A 135 1.87 -1.90 0.66
N LEU A 136 1.24 -1.13 1.55
CA LEU A 136 1.93 -0.26 2.50
C LEU A 136 2.83 -1.06 3.48
N ILE A 137 2.38 -2.23 3.95
CA ILE A 137 3.20 -3.06 4.85
C ILE A 137 4.41 -3.65 4.13
N ILE A 138 4.23 -4.11 2.89
CA ILE A 138 5.32 -4.71 2.09
C ILE A 138 6.35 -3.64 1.71
N THR A 139 5.89 -2.48 1.22
CA THR A 139 6.76 -1.41 0.74
C THR A 139 7.56 -0.73 1.85
N ARG A 140 7.09 -0.81 3.10
CA ARG A 140 7.90 -0.44 4.28
C ARG A 140 9.20 -1.25 4.37
N ILE A 141 9.15 -2.54 4.04
CA ILE A 141 10.35 -3.40 4.03
C ILE A 141 11.28 -3.00 2.88
N PHE A 142 10.72 -2.64 1.73
CA PHE A 142 11.52 -2.13 0.60
C PHE A 142 12.23 -0.83 0.97
N ALA A 143 11.54 0.07 1.68
CA ALA A 143 12.13 1.32 2.17
C ALA A 143 13.28 1.04 3.14
N GLN A 144 13.08 0.13 4.11
CA GLN A 144 14.14 -0.29 5.03
C GLN A 144 15.36 -0.88 4.28
N ALA A 145 15.12 -1.76 3.31
CA ALA A 145 16.18 -2.35 2.50
C ALA A 145 16.94 -1.31 1.67
N LYS A 146 16.24 -0.34 1.06
CA LYS A 146 16.88 0.77 0.32
C LYS A 146 17.76 1.62 1.22
N VAL A 147 17.26 2.02 2.39
CA VAL A 147 18.02 2.80 3.38
C VAL A 147 19.25 2.04 3.85
N GLN A 148 19.13 0.73 4.11
CA GLN A 148 20.26 -0.13 4.48
C GLN A 148 21.30 -0.27 3.36
N ALA A 149 20.86 -0.28 2.10
CA ALA A 149 21.73 -0.32 0.93
C ALA A 149 22.40 1.02 0.61
N GLY A 150 22.20 2.07 1.43
CA GLY A 150 22.85 3.37 1.28
C GLY A 150 22.13 4.33 0.33
N TYR A 151 20.94 3.98 -0.16
CA TYR A 151 20.07 4.94 -0.83
C TYR A 151 19.40 5.81 0.25
N LYS A 152 20.05 6.92 0.62
CA LYS A 152 19.47 7.99 1.46
C LYS A 152 19.10 9.20 0.59
N GLU A 153 18.09 9.94 1.05
CA GLU A 153 17.48 11.13 0.43
C GLU A 153 18.46 12.07 -0.28
#